data_AF-A0AAV1I9W2-F1
#
_entry.id   AF-A0AAV1I9W2-F1
#
_cell.length_a   1.000
_cell.length_b   1.000
_cell.length_c   1.000
_cell.angle_alpha   90.00
_cell.angle_beta   90.00
_cell.angle_gamma   90.00
#
_symmetry.space_group_name_H-M   'P 1'
#
loop_
_entity.id
_entity.type
_entity.pdbx_description
1 polymer ?
#
loop_
_entity_poly.entity_id
_entity_poly.type
_entity_poly.pdbx_seq_one_letter_code
_entity_poly.pdbx_strand_id
1 'polypeptide(L)'
;MMRTLAGVEIRARDFGGLGGIDTLVPGLPSLMPMYRGLTKALKHEGYQERRDLFGAPYDFRMAADGLEQTGYYADLKQLIEHAVEINSSRLATLVAHSQGALVALYFMAKQPSEWVRTHVGSFIAISAPWAGAVSTLKGSISGDNFDIPLVPHALLRPIQATAPSGPWLFPATDQWQDKAAVYPKVRSLVWPLPRLDIPVHCLYGTGTDTDEGYVYDVDCFSESVPPPPKAVSKGLGDGTVNLCSLKAGAGLGDNVRLKAFEGASHMGILQDRRLIGEVARLVTGGAAGRSRARTESSMTQRGLWGHLQQLARAKAS
;
A
#
# COMPACT_ATOMS: atom_id res chain seq x y z
N MET A 1 -9.70 -4.50 -23.45
CA MET A 1 -9.07 -3.31 -22.86
C MET A 1 -10.17 -2.37 -22.41
N MET A 2 -10.20 -1.99 -21.15
CA MET A 2 -11.18 -1.02 -20.64
C MET A 2 -10.94 0.33 -21.36
N ARG A 3 -11.99 0.92 -21.92
CA ARG A 3 -11.92 2.23 -22.58
C ARG A 3 -12.81 3.21 -21.81
N THR A 4 -12.39 4.47 -21.75
CA THR A 4 -13.27 5.52 -21.24
C THR A 4 -14.45 5.73 -22.20
N LEU A 5 -15.54 6.26 -21.67
CA LEU A 5 -16.69 6.65 -22.50
C LEU A 5 -16.26 7.76 -23.47
N ALA A 6 -16.92 7.83 -24.63
CA ALA A 6 -16.67 8.88 -25.60
C ALA A 6 -16.84 10.27 -24.95
N GLY A 7 -15.86 11.15 -25.15
CA GLY A 7 -15.83 12.49 -24.54
C GLY A 7 -15.39 12.54 -23.08
N VAL A 8 -15.00 11.41 -22.47
CA VAL A 8 -14.51 11.36 -21.08
C VAL A 8 -13.02 11.08 -21.04
N GLU A 9 -12.27 12.00 -20.44
CA GLU A 9 -10.85 11.85 -20.11
C GLU A 9 -10.69 11.61 -18.61
N ILE A 10 -9.80 10.67 -18.26
CA ILE A 10 -9.50 10.34 -16.86
C ILE A 10 -8.00 10.45 -16.66
N ARG A 11 -7.60 11.17 -15.63
CA ARG A 11 -6.20 11.43 -15.29
C ARG A 11 -6.00 11.35 -13.78
N ALA A 12 -4.82 10.89 -13.38
CA ALA A 12 -4.41 10.94 -11.99
C ALA A 12 -4.28 12.40 -11.55
N ARG A 13 -4.73 12.70 -10.32
CA ARG A 13 -4.62 14.03 -9.74
C ARG A 13 -3.22 14.20 -9.15
N ASP A 14 -2.56 15.31 -9.45
CA ASP A 14 -1.36 15.78 -8.72
C ASP A 14 -0.18 14.77 -8.74
N PHE A 15 0.13 14.20 -9.91
CA PHE A 15 1.30 13.32 -10.06
C PHE A 15 2.61 14.06 -9.66
N GLY A 16 3.47 13.36 -8.91
CA GLY A 16 4.65 13.90 -8.23
C GLY A 16 4.34 14.68 -6.94
N GLY A 17 3.09 15.06 -6.68
CA GLY A 17 2.62 15.70 -5.44
C GLY A 17 1.88 14.72 -4.53
N LEU A 18 1.40 15.20 -3.39
CA LEU A 18 0.72 14.37 -2.38
C LEU A 18 -0.80 14.50 -2.40
N GLY A 19 -1.34 15.51 -3.09
CA GLY A 19 -2.78 15.79 -3.15
C GLY A 19 -3.60 14.69 -3.82
N GLY A 20 -2.97 13.82 -4.61
CA GLY A 20 -3.61 12.64 -5.22
C GLY A 20 -3.60 11.37 -4.35
N ILE A 21 -2.84 11.35 -3.24
CA ILE A 21 -2.65 10.15 -2.41
C ILE A 21 -2.97 10.36 -0.92
N ASP A 22 -2.97 11.59 -0.42
CA ASP A 22 -3.20 11.85 1.01
C ASP A 22 -4.63 11.46 1.44
N THR A 23 -5.64 11.78 0.61
CA THR A 23 -7.05 11.52 0.92
C THR A 23 -7.88 11.28 -0.34
N LEU A 24 -8.86 10.39 -0.26
CA LEU A 24 -9.82 10.15 -1.34
C LEU A 24 -10.94 11.20 -1.40
N VAL A 25 -11.19 11.94 -0.31
CA VAL A 25 -12.24 12.95 -0.25
C VAL A 25 -11.60 14.30 0.13
N PRO A 26 -11.03 15.03 -0.85
CA PRO A 26 -10.33 16.29 -0.58
C PRO A 26 -11.17 17.35 0.11
N GLY A 27 -12.49 17.37 -0.12
CA GLY A 27 -13.43 18.26 0.57
C GLY A 27 -13.70 17.87 2.03
N LEU A 28 -13.40 16.62 2.41
CA LEU A 28 -13.55 16.11 3.77
C LEU A 28 -12.36 15.19 4.13
N PRO A 29 -11.14 15.75 4.30
CA PRO A 29 -9.89 14.97 4.34
C PRO A 29 -9.77 13.91 5.45
N SER A 30 -10.60 14.02 6.49
CA SER A 30 -10.65 13.08 7.60
C SER A 30 -11.56 11.88 7.35
N LEU A 31 -12.42 11.92 6.31
CA LEU A 31 -13.34 10.83 6.00
C LEU A 31 -12.61 9.60 5.46
N MET A 32 -11.63 9.83 4.58
CA MET A 32 -10.78 8.77 4.02
C MET A 32 -9.32 9.26 3.95
N PRO A 33 -8.63 9.33 5.09
CA PRO A 33 -7.21 9.69 5.14
C PRO A 33 -6.39 8.48 4.72
N MET A 34 -5.93 8.46 3.47
CA MET A 34 -5.13 7.37 2.91
C MET A 34 -3.69 7.49 3.41
N TYR A 35 -2.78 8.08 2.62
CA TYR A 35 -1.38 8.24 3.01
C TYR A 35 -1.14 9.42 3.97
N ARG A 36 -2.16 10.24 4.26
CA ARG A 36 -2.04 11.48 5.07
C ARG A 36 -1.32 11.31 6.40
N GLY A 37 -1.56 10.21 7.12
CA GLY A 37 -0.89 9.93 8.39
C GLY A 37 0.62 9.73 8.21
N LEU A 38 0.99 8.92 7.22
CA LEU A 38 2.38 8.65 6.87
C LEU A 38 3.10 9.89 6.30
N THR A 39 2.49 10.59 5.35
CA THR A 39 3.11 11.78 4.73
C THR A 39 3.34 12.89 5.75
N LYS A 40 2.41 13.08 6.71
CA LYS A 40 2.63 13.99 7.84
C LYS A 40 3.80 13.57 8.72
N ALA A 41 3.92 12.27 9.04
CA ALA A 41 5.05 11.77 9.83
C ALA A 41 6.38 11.99 9.12
N LEU A 42 6.47 11.73 7.80
CA LEU A 42 7.67 11.98 7.02
C LEU A 42 7.99 13.49 6.92
N LYS A 43 6.98 14.34 6.71
CA LYS A 43 7.17 15.81 6.75
C LYS A 43 7.69 16.30 8.10
N HIS A 44 7.25 15.70 9.20
CA HIS A 44 7.78 15.99 10.54
C HIS A 44 9.26 15.58 10.69
N GLU A 45 9.70 14.52 10.00
CA GLU A 45 11.11 14.12 9.91
C GLU A 45 11.94 14.97 8.92
N GLY A 46 11.34 16.00 8.32
CA GLY A 46 12.02 16.97 7.46
C GLY A 46 11.86 16.74 5.95
N TYR A 47 11.13 15.70 5.54
CA TYR A 47 10.82 15.48 4.13
C TYR A 47 9.93 16.59 3.57
N GLN A 48 10.18 16.96 2.32
CA GLN A 48 9.51 18.00 1.57
C GLN A 48 8.86 17.43 0.31
N GLU A 49 7.58 17.75 0.16
CA GLU A 49 6.80 17.39 -1.01
C GLU A 49 7.45 17.94 -2.29
N ARG A 50 7.47 17.12 -3.35
CA ARG A 50 8.10 17.42 -4.65
C ARG A 50 9.61 17.66 -4.60
N ARG A 51 10.27 17.33 -3.49
CA ARG A 51 11.73 17.41 -3.34
C ARG A 51 12.33 16.06 -3.00
N ASP A 52 11.91 15.45 -1.91
CA ASP A 52 12.37 14.13 -1.45
C ASP A 52 11.20 13.22 -1.03
N LEU A 53 9.96 13.73 -1.14
CA LEU A 53 8.72 13.02 -0.90
C LEU A 53 7.75 13.27 -2.07
N PHE A 54 7.39 12.20 -2.78
CA PHE A 54 6.60 12.26 -4.00
C PHE A 54 5.42 11.28 -3.92
N GLY A 55 4.31 11.64 -4.55
CA GLY A 55 3.21 10.72 -4.80
C GLY A 55 3.13 10.32 -6.27
N ALA A 56 2.84 9.04 -6.52
CA ALA A 56 2.61 8.49 -7.86
C ALA A 56 1.19 7.89 -7.96
N PRO A 57 0.14 8.72 -7.96
CA PRO A 57 -1.24 8.26 -8.14
C PRO A 57 -1.43 7.72 -9.57
N TYR A 58 -2.35 6.77 -9.71
CA TYR A 58 -2.67 6.12 -10.98
C TYR A 58 -4.16 5.80 -11.09
N ASP A 59 -4.61 5.42 -12.28
CA ASP A 59 -5.98 4.92 -12.48
C ASP A 59 -6.13 3.52 -11.89
N PHE A 60 -6.63 3.44 -10.65
CA PHE A 60 -6.78 2.20 -9.89
C PHE A 60 -7.75 1.18 -10.52
N ARG A 61 -8.52 1.58 -11.54
CA ARG A 61 -9.38 0.64 -12.28
C ARG A 61 -8.56 -0.30 -13.16
N MET A 62 -7.35 0.11 -13.54
CA MET A 62 -6.49 -0.64 -14.45
C MET A 62 -5.69 -1.72 -13.73
N ALA A 63 -5.51 -2.86 -14.42
CA ALA A 63 -4.45 -3.80 -14.12
C ALA A 63 -3.10 -3.28 -14.65
N ALA A 64 -2.01 -3.97 -14.32
CA ALA A 64 -0.67 -3.51 -14.65
C ALA A 64 -0.45 -3.26 -16.15
N ASP A 65 -0.93 -4.14 -17.03
CA ASP A 65 -0.83 -3.98 -18.49
C ASP A 65 -1.64 -2.78 -19.02
N GLY A 66 -2.76 -2.46 -18.38
CA GLY A 66 -3.53 -1.26 -18.66
C GLY A 66 -2.75 0.01 -18.32
N LEU A 67 -2.10 0.05 -17.15
CA LEU A 67 -1.25 1.18 -16.72
C LEU A 67 -0.04 1.37 -17.63
N GLU A 68 0.55 0.29 -18.15
CA GLU A 68 1.64 0.36 -19.14
C GLU A 68 1.19 1.12 -20.39
N GLN A 69 -0.04 0.85 -20.86
CA GLN A 69 -0.61 1.49 -22.04
C GLN A 69 -1.00 2.96 -21.82
N THR A 70 -1.19 3.41 -20.58
CA THR A 70 -1.41 4.83 -20.28
C THR A 70 -0.12 5.63 -20.17
N GLY A 71 1.05 5.00 -20.27
CA GLY A 71 2.35 5.66 -20.05
C GLY A 71 2.76 5.79 -18.58
N TYR A 72 1.95 5.29 -17.63
CA TYR A 72 2.19 5.49 -16.20
C TYR A 72 3.58 5.01 -15.74
N TYR A 73 4.04 3.86 -16.26
CA TYR A 73 5.36 3.35 -15.88
C TYR A 73 6.53 4.16 -16.45
N ALA A 74 6.35 4.81 -17.59
CA ALA A 74 7.35 5.74 -18.11
C ALA A 74 7.44 6.98 -17.22
N ASP A 75 6.31 7.52 -16.80
CA ASP A 75 6.25 8.66 -15.88
C ASP A 75 6.80 8.30 -14.49
N LEU A 76 6.48 7.11 -13.98
CA LEU A 76 7.00 6.60 -12.71
C LEU A 76 8.53 6.44 -12.76
N LYS A 77 9.06 5.91 -13.86
CA LYS A 77 10.50 5.79 -14.07
C LYS A 77 11.19 7.15 -14.03
N GLN A 78 10.67 8.12 -14.79
CA GLN A 78 11.19 9.49 -14.82
C GLN A 78 11.11 10.17 -13.45
N LEU A 79 10.02 9.96 -12.71
CA LEU A 79 9.87 10.50 -11.35
C LEU A 79 10.95 9.95 -10.40
N ILE A 80 11.24 8.64 -10.49
CA ILE A 80 12.27 7.99 -9.67
C ILE A 80 13.66 8.50 -10.05
N GLU A 81 13.98 8.56 -11.35
CA GLU A 81 15.26 9.07 -11.85
C GLU A 81 15.49 10.52 -11.41
N HIS A 82 14.48 11.37 -11.59
CA HIS A 82 14.51 12.76 -11.14
C HIS A 82 14.72 12.86 -9.62
N ALA A 83 13.97 12.08 -8.83
CA ALA A 83 14.10 12.08 -7.38
C ALA A 83 15.51 11.65 -6.94
N VAL A 84 16.12 10.65 -7.59
CA VAL A 84 17.49 10.21 -7.29
C VAL A 84 18.50 11.30 -7.67
N GLU A 85 18.34 11.93 -8.82
CA GLU A 85 19.22 12.99 -9.31
C GLU A 85 19.25 14.20 -8.35
N ILE A 86 18.09 14.75 -8.00
CA ILE A 86 18.02 15.98 -7.18
C ILE A 86 18.33 15.74 -5.69
N ASN A 87 18.41 14.47 -5.25
CA ASN A 87 18.73 14.09 -3.88
C ASN A 87 20.11 13.42 -3.76
N SER A 88 21.09 13.94 -4.50
CA SER A 88 22.50 13.55 -4.37
C SER A 88 22.74 12.05 -4.58
N SER A 89 22.05 11.48 -5.57
CA SER A 89 22.13 10.05 -5.92
C SER A 89 21.69 9.10 -4.81
N ARG A 90 20.92 9.59 -3.81
CA ARG A 90 20.28 8.73 -2.82
C ARG A 90 19.18 7.92 -3.51
N LEU A 91 19.29 6.60 -3.40
CA LEU A 91 18.31 5.68 -3.99
C LEU A 91 16.91 5.87 -3.40
N ALA A 92 15.88 5.75 -4.25
CA ALA A 92 14.49 5.91 -3.84
C ALA A 92 14.03 4.73 -2.95
N THR A 93 13.17 5.02 -1.98
CA THR A 93 12.40 3.99 -1.27
C THR A 93 10.98 4.02 -1.77
N LEU A 94 10.52 2.92 -2.37
CA LEU A 94 9.14 2.81 -2.84
C LEU A 94 8.26 2.36 -1.68
N VAL A 95 7.17 3.08 -1.42
CA VAL A 95 6.17 2.70 -0.42
C VAL A 95 4.82 2.56 -1.12
N ALA A 96 4.19 1.40 -1.00
CA ALA A 96 2.93 1.14 -1.67
C ALA A 96 1.99 0.29 -0.81
N HIS A 97 0.70 0.60 -0.90
CA HIS A 97 -0.38 -0.10 -0.18
C HIS A 97 -1.24 -0.91 -1.13
N SER A 98 -1.68 -2.08 -0.67
CA SER A 98 -2.64 -2.96 -1.35
C SER A 98 -2.22 -3.23 -2.80
N GLN A 99 -3.12 -3.06 -3.77
CA GLN A 99 -2.84 -3.20 -5.20
C GLN A 99 -1.61 -2.40 -5.67
N GLY A 100 -1.34 -1.23 -5.07
CA GLY A 100 -0.18 -0.40 -5.42
C GLY A 100 1.15 -1.14 -5.29
N ALA A 101 1.24 -2.11 -4.37
CA ALA A 101 2.42 -2.94 -4.22
C ALA A 101 2.63 -3.89 -5.42
N LEU A 102 1.56 -4.43 -6.00
CA LEU A 102 1.65 -5.25 -7.21
C LEU A 102 1.98 -4.39 -8.44
N VAL A 103 1.49 -3.14 -8.49
CA VAL A 103 1.85 -2.15 -9.52
C VAL A 103 3.34 -1.82 -9.46
N ALA A 104 3.87 -1.55 -8.26
CA ALA A 104 5.30 -1.31 -8.05
C ALA A 104 6.15 -2.56 -8.38
N LEU A 105 5.69 -3.75 -8.01
CA LEU A 105 6.36 -5.01 -8.32
C LEU A 105 6.44 -5.26 -9.83
N TYR A 106 5.32 -5.10 -10.54
CA TYR A 106 5.28 -5.22 -12.00
C TYR A 106 6.25 -4.25 -12.67
N PHE A 107 6.25 -2.98 -12.22
CA PHE A 107 7.16 -1.96 -12.71
C PHE A 107 8.62 -2.39 -12.57
N MET A 108 9.04 -2.78 -11.35
CA MET A 108 10.42 -3.18 -11.07
C MET A 108 10.83 -4.42 -11.85
N ALA A 109 9.95 -5.42 -11.97
CA ALA A 109 10.22 -6.65 -12.72
C ALA A 109 10.44 -6.41 -14.22
N LYS A 110 9.96 -5.28 -14.74
CA LYS A 110 10.11 -4.88 -16.15
C LYS A 110 11.30 -3.94 -16.37
N GLN A 111 11.98 -3.49 -15.32
CA GLN A 111 13.21 -2.72 -15.45
C GLN A 111 14.45 -3.64 -15.53
N PRO A 112 15.54 -3.19 -16.19
CA PRO A 112 16.83 -3.86 -16.08
C PRO A 112 17.27 -3.99 -14.61
N SER A 113 17.82 -5.14 -14.22
CA SER A 113 18.24 -5.39 -12.84
C SER A 113 19.26 -4.35 -12.33
N GLU A 114 20.14 -3.87 -13.21
CA GLU A 114 21.06 -2.77 -12.92
C GLU A 114 20.34 -1.46 -12.62
N TRP A 115 19.30 -1.11 -13.38
CA TRP A 115 18.50 0.09 -13.11
C TRP A 115 17.86 0.01 -11.73
N VAL A 116 17.26 -1.14 -11.38
CA VAL A 116 16.64 -1.34 -10.05
C VAL A 116 17.69 -1.17 -8.94
N ARG A 117 18.86 -1.80 -9.07
CA ARG A 117 19.95 -1.70 -8.07
C ARG A 117 20.51 -0.29 -7.91
N THR A 118 20.45 0.54 -8.95
CA THR A 118 21.04 1.89 -8.98
C THR A 118 20.04 3.01 -8.73
N HIS A 119 18.74 2.72 -8.67
CA HIS A 119 17.69 3.74 -8.47
C HIS A 119 16.74 3.42 -7.31
N VAL A 120 16.61 2.15 -6.90
CA VAL A 120 15.70 1.72 -5.84
C VAL A 120 16.50 1.10 -4.68
N GLY A 121 16.48 1.77 -3.53
CA GLY A 121 17.22 1.34 -2.35
C GLY A 121 16.44 0.37 -1.47
N SER A 122 15.12 0.48 -1.43
CA SER A 122 14.25 -0.50 -0.76
C SER A 122 12.80 -0.39 -1.23
N PHE A 123 12.03 -1.45 -0.99
CA PHE A 123 10.60 -1.50 -1.27
C PHE A 123 9.82 -1.87 0.00
N ILE A 124 8.85 -1.02 0.38
CA ILE A 124 7.95 -1.22 1.52
C ILE A 124 6.55 -1.46 0.97
N ALA A 125 6.07 -2.69 1.08
CA ALA A 125 4.76 -3.11 0.64
C ALA A 125 3.83 -3.30 1.84
N ILE A 126 2.71 -2.59 1.87
CA ILE A 126 1.76 -2.54 2.98
C ILE A 126 0.47 -3.25 2.58
N SER A 127 0.10 -4.32 3.28
CA SER A 127 -1.12 -5.11 3.02
C SER A 127 -1.26 -5.55 1.56
N ALA A 128 -0.17 -5.99 0.94
CA ALA A 128 -0.14 -6.37 -0.46
C ALA A 128 -0.82 -7.73 -0.72
N PRO A 129 -1.81 -7.81 -1.62
CA PRO A 129 -2.49 -9.06 -1.99
C PRO A 129 -1.65 -9.87 -3.00
N TRP A 130 -0.48 -10.36 -2.58
CA TRP A 130 0.49 -11.00 -3.47
C TRP A 130 -0.07 -12.20 -4.25
N ALA A 131 -0.99 -12.96 -3.66
CA ALA A 131 -1.68 -14.09 -4.28
C ALA A 131 -3.17 -13.79 -4.59
N GLY A 132 -3.55 -12.51 -4.62
CA GLY A 132 -4.94 -12.08 -4.77
C GLY A 132 -5.71 -12.02 -3.44
N ALA A 133 -7.00 -11.70 -3.52
CA ALA A 133 -7.89 -11.60 -2.37
C ALA A 133 -9.28 -12.13 -2.72
N VAL A 134 -9.86 -12.98 -1.88
CA VAL A 134 -11.18 -13.59 -2.16
C VAL A 134 -12.30 -12.54 -2.22
N SER A 135 -12.19 -11.44 -1.45
CA SER A 135 -13.08 -10.26 -1.50
C SER A 135 -13.33 -9.72 -2.91
N THR A 136 -12.36 -9.82 -3.81
CA THR A 136 -12.47 -9.32 -5.18
C THR A 136 -13.53 -10.07 -6.00
N LEU A 137 -13.76 -11.36 -5.73
CA LEU A 137 -14.83 -12.14 -6.37
C LEU A 137 -16.22 -11.60 -5.98
N LYS A 138 -16.43 -11.31 -4.69
CA LYS A 138 -17.68 -10.70 -4.20
C LYS A 138 -17.89 -9.33 -4.82
N GLY A 139 -16.84 -8.50 -4.88
CA GLY A 139 -16.87 -7.21 -5.55
C GLY A 139 -17.32 -7.29 -7.01
N SER A 140 -16.87 -8.29 -7.76
CA SER A 140 -17.29 -8.48 -9.16
C SER A 140 -18.71 -9.07 -9.30
N ILE A 141 -19.17 -9.90 -8.36
CA ILE A 141 -20.48 -10.56 -8.42
C ILE A 141 -21.60 -9.63 -7.94
N SER A 142 -21.58 -9.26 -6.65
CA SER A 142 -22.66 -8.55 -5.95
C SER A 142 -22.28 -7.15 -5.48
N GLY A 143 -20.98 -6.82 -5.54
CA GLY A 143 -20.43 -5.56 -5.06
C GLY A 143 -19.92 -5.64 -3.62
N ASP A 144 -18.88 -4.87 -3.35
CA ASP A 144 -18.29 -4.73 -2.02
C ASP A 144 -18.28 -3.26 -1.61
N ASN A 145 -18.86 -2.94 -0.45
CA ASN A 145 -18.87 -1.60 0.11
C ASN A 145 -17.66 -1.33 1.01
N PHE A 146 -16.72 -2.28 1.12
CA PHE A 146 -15.53 -2.17 1.96
C PHE A 146 -15.85 -1.90 3.44
N ASP A 147 -16.96 -2.44 3.92
CA ASP A 147 -17.49 -2.23 5.28
C ASP A 147 -17.74 -0.75 5.61
N ILE A 148 -17.89 0.12 4.60
CA ILE A 148 -18.22 1.53 4.81
C ILE A 148 -19.68 1.62 5.28
N PRO A 149 -19.94 2.13 6.50
CA PRO A 149 -21.30 2.22 7.03
C PRO A 149 -22.22 3.02 6.10
N LEU A 150 -23.46 2.56 5.96
CA LEU A 150 -24.52 3.22 5.17
C LEU A 150 -24.28 3.26 3.65
N VAL A 151 -23.21 2.67 3.13
CA VAL A 151 -22.99 2.50 1.69
C VAL A 151 -23.58 1.15 1.24
N PRO A 152 -24.55 1.13 0.30
CA PRO A 152 -25.09 -0.13 -0.23
C PRO A 152 -24.01 -0.94 -0.96
N HIS A 153 -23.97 -2.26 -0.75
CA HIS A 153 -23.03 -3.18 -1.42
C HIS A 153 -23.04 -3.03 -2.95
N ALA A 154 -24.23 -2.92 -3.54
CA ALA A 154 -24.40 -2.80 -4.98
C ALA A 154 -23.88 -1.48 -5.57
N LEU A 155 -23.64 -0.43 -4.76
CA LEU A 155 -23.30 0.91 -5.26
C LEU A 155 -21.99 0.90 -6.05
N LEU A 156 -20.99 0.17 -5.58
CA LEU A 156 -19.66 0.13 -6.19
C LEU A 156 -19.53 -0.97 -7.25
N ARG A 157 -20.49 -1.89 -7.34
CA ARG A 157 -20.46 -3.02 -8.27
C ARG A 157 -20.24 -2.60 -9.73
N PRO A 158 -20.91 -1.58 -10.31
CA PRO A 158 -20.70 -1.23 -11.71
C PRO A 158 -19.24 -0.90 -12.03
N ILE A 159 -18.51 -0.33 -11.08
CA ILE A 159 -17.07 -0.07 -11.20
C ILE A 159 -16.30 -1.37 -10.95
N GLN A 160 -16.59 -2.10 -9.88
CA GLN A 160 -15.87 -3.31 -9.47
C GLN A 160 -16.00 -4.48 -10.47
N ALA A 161 -17.14 -4.59 -11.15
CA ALA A 161 -17.40 -5.63 -12.15
C ALA A 161 -16.78 -5.31 -13.52
N THR A 162 -16.42 -4.04 -13.77
CA THR A 162 -15.89 -3.61 -15.08
C THR A 162 -14.41 -3.22 -15.03
N ALA A 163 -13.87 -2.92 -13.85
CA ALA A 163 -12.47 -2.56 -13.63
C ALA A 163 -11.55 -3.78 -13.80
N PRO A 164 -10.59 -3.77 -14.75
CA PRO A 164 -9.61 -4.84 -14.90
C PRO A 164 -8.77 -5.14 -13.65
N SER A 165 -8.63 -4.19 -12.72
CA SER A 165 -7.94 -4.41 -11.44
C SER A 165 -8.60 -5.49 -10.57
N GLY A 166 -9.92 -5.67 -10.65
CA GLY A 166 -10.64 -6.72 -9.92
C GLY A 166 -10.18 -8.13 -10.32
N PRO A 167 -10.39 -8.56 -11.59
CA PRO A 167 -9.92 -9.85 -12.07
C PRO A 167 -8.41 -10.09 -11.93
N TRP A 168 -7.59 -9.04 -11.96
CA TRP A 168 -6.15 -9.15 -11.70
C TRP A 168 -5.85 -9.60 -10.26
N LEU A 169 -6.70 -9.22 -9.30
CA LEU A 169 -6.56 -9.54 -7.88
C LEU A 169 -7.38 -10.78 -7.46
N PHE A 170 -7.96 -11.53 -8.41
CA PHE A 170 -8.59 -12.80 -8.09
C PHE A 170 -7.58 -13.76 -7.46
N PRO A 171 -8.00 -14.64 -6.53
CA PRO A 171 -7.12 -15.63 -5.93
C PRO A 171 -6.37 -16.42 -7.00
N ALA A 172 -5.06 -16.28 -7.00
CA ALA A 172 -4.20 -16.72 -8.08
C ALA A 172 -3.24 -17.77 -7.56
N THR A 173 -3.65 -19.04 -7.37
CA THR A 173 -2.70 -20.16 -7.17
C THR A 173 -3.31 -21.56 -7.00
N ASP A 174 -2.40 -22.51 -7.19
CA ASP A 174 -2.30 -23.88 -6.68
C ASP A 174 -2.19 -23.97 -5.13
N GLN A 175 -2.37 -22.87 -4.39
CA GLN A 175 -2.64 -22.85 -2.93
C GLN A 175 -4.15 -22.86 -2.65
N TRP A 176 -4.96 -22.61 -3.69
CA TRP A 176 -6.42 -22.64 -3.69
C TRP A 176 -6.94 -23.79 -4.56
N GLN A 177 -6.23 -24.95 -4.60
CA GLN A 177 -6.39 -26.02 -5.62
C GLN A 177 -7.82 -26.47 -5.89
N ASP A 178 -8.74 -26.29 -4.93
CA ASP A 178 -10.12 -26.73 -5.04
C ASP A 178 -11.14 -25.59 -5.21
N LYS A 179 -10.72 -24.32 -5.35
CA LYS A 179 -11.61 -23.15 -5.15
C LYS A 179 -11.64 -22.04 -6.20
N ALA A 180 -10.85 -22.07 -7.27
CA ALA A 180 -11.02 -21.07 -8.35
C ALA A 180 -10.45 -21.52 -9.69
N ALA A 181 -11.31 -21.62 -10.70
CA ALA A 181 -10.93 -21.92 -12.08
C ALA A 181 -11.06 -20.67 -12.97
N VAL A 182 -10.19 -19.65 -12.85
CA VAL A 182 -9.98 -18.71 -13.98
C VAL A 182 -8.62 -17.96 -13.96
N TYR A 183 -8.12 -17.69 -15.18
CA TYR A 183 -7.27 -16.57 -15.65
C TYR A 183 -5.73 -16.67 -15.67
N PRO A 184 -5.14 -17.45 -16.61
CA PRO A 184 -3.68 -17.46 -16.84
C PRO A 184 -3.08 -16.08 -17.19
N LYS A 185 -3.79 -15.25 -17.99
CA LYS A 185 -3.23 -14.03 -18.61
C LYS A 185 -2.99 -12.87 -17.64
N VAL A 186 -3.96 -12.56 -16.76
CA VAL A 186 -3.80 -11.46 -15.79
C VAL A 186 -3.05 -11.93 -14.54
N ARG A 187 -3.16 -13.22 -14.18
CA ARG A 187 -2.34 -13.85 -13.14
C ARG A 187 -0.85 -13.70 -13.45
N SER A 188 -0.45 -13.98 -14.69
CA SER A 188 0.97 -13.96 -15.09
C SER A 188 1.61 -12.56 -15.12
N LEU A 189 0.87 -11.50 -14.83
CA LEU A 189 1.44 -10.16 -14.72
C LEU A 189 2.43 -10.08 -13.55
N VAL A 190 2.14 -10.73 -12.42
CA VAL A 190 3.04 -10.75 -11.25
C VAL A 190 3.18 -12.13 -10.61
N TRP A 191 2.46 -13.16 -11.08
CA TRP A 191 2.55 -14.52 -10.53
C TRP A 191 3.13 -15.53 -11.53
N PRO A 192 4.08 -16.43 -11.15
CA PRO A 192 4.76 -16.50 -9.85
C PRO A 192 5.52 -15.21 -9.54
N LEU A 193 5.64 -14.89 -8.25
CA LEU A 193 6.24 -13.63 -7.81
C LEU A 193 7.67 -13.50 -8.37
N PRO A 194 8.00 -12.43 -9.12
CA PRO A 194 9.36 -12.20 -9.56
C PRO A 194 10.25 -11.92 -8.34
N ARG A 195 11.49 -12.43 -8.38
CA ARG A 195 12.47 -12.17 -7.34
C ARG A 195 13.01 -10.74 -7.47
N LEU A 196 13.25 -10.09 -6.32
CA LEU A 196 13.85 -8.78 -6.20
C LEU A 196 15.16 -8.88 -5.40
N ASP A 197 16.24 -8.36 -5.97
CA ASP A 197 17.57 -8.36 -5.34
C ASP A 197 17.83 -7.13 -4.46
N ILE A 198 16.77 -6.47 -3.99
CA ILE A 198 16.81 -5.29 -3.11
C ILE A 198 16.14 -5.62 -1.76
N PRO A 199 16.39 -4.84 -0.70
CA PRO A 199 15.64 -4.96 0.55
C PRO A 199 14.13 -4.76 0.35
N VAL A 200 13.33 -5.75 0.79
CA VAL A 200 11.87 -5.70 0.73
C VAL A 200 11.27 -5.82 2.14
N HIS A 201 10.34 -4.94 2.48
CA HIS A 201 9.61 -4.95 3.74
C HIS A 201 8.12 -5.18 3.47
N CYS A 202 7.63 -6.38 3.78
CA CYS A 202 6.22 -6.76 3.67
C CYS A 202 5.55 -6.52 5.04
N LEU A 203 4.82 -5.42 5.15
CA LEU A 203 4.11 -4.99 6.35
C LEU A 203 2.62 -5.30 6.16
N TYR A 204 1.95 -5.96 7.11
CA TYR A 204 0.55 -6.32 6.92
C TYR A 204 -0.24 -6.43 8.22
N GLY A 205 -1.54 -6.16 8.14
CA GLY A 205 -2.49 -6.40 9.23
C GLY A 205 -2.79 -7.90 9.39
N THR A 206 -3.15 -8.32 10.59
CA THR A 206 -3.63 -9.69 10.82
C THR A 206 -4.58 -9.75 12.02
N GLY A 207 -5.21 -10.90 12.25
CA GLY A 207 -6.16 -11.10 13.34
C GLY A 207 -7.55 -10.52 13.08
N THR A 208 -7.88 -10.21 11.82
CA THR A 208 -9.21 -9.73 11.40
C THR A 208 -9.90 -10.78 10.54
N ASP A 209 -11.17 -11.07 10.82
CA ASP A 209 -11.99 -11.98 10.03
C ASP A 209 -12.04 -11.56 8.56
N THR A 210 -11.56 -12.42 7.69
CA THR A 210 -11.38 -12.14 6.26
C THR A 210 -12.12 -13.18 5.43
N ASP A 211 -12.82 -12.74 4.39
CA ASP A 211 -13.58 -13.65 3.51
C ASP A 211 -12.67 -14.68 2.85
N GLU A 212 -13.02 -15.97 2.94
CA GLU A 212 -12.32 -17.11 2.32
C GLU A 212 -13.19 -17.87 1.31
N GLY A 213 -14.46 -17.51 1.20
CA GLY A 213 -15.39 -18.16 0.29
C GLY A 213 -16.82 -17.66 0.47
N TYR A 214 -17.63 -17.89 -0.56
CA TYR A 214 -19.00 -17.42 -0.65
C TYR A 214 -19.92 -18.52 -1.12
N VAL A 215 -21.13 -18.54 -0.57
CA VAL A 215 -22.25 -19.36 -1.06
C VAL A 215 -23.33 -18.42 -1.61
N TYR A 216 -23.65 -18.55 -2.88
CA TYR A 216 -24.71 -17.83 -3.57
C TYR A 216 -25.84 -18.78 -3.96
N ASP A 217 -27.06 -18.26 -4.09
CA ASP A 217 -28.12 -18.97 -4.80
C ASP A 217 -27.80 -19.03 -6.29
N VAL A 218 -28.01 -20.20 -6.90
CA VAL A 218 -27.81 -20.35 -8.35
C VAL A 218 -28.77 -19.48 -9.16
N ASP A 219 -29.99 -19.26 -8.67
CA ASP A 219 -31.02 -18.51 -9.40
C ASP A 219 -30.76 -16.99 -9.41
N CYS A 220 -29.91 -16.49 -8.49
CA CYS A 220 -29.68 -15.06 -8.32
C CYS A 220 -28.81 -14.43 -9.44
N PHE A 221 -28.13 -15.26 -10.24
CA PHE A 221 -27.33 -14.79 -11.38
C PHE A 221 -28.18 -14.36 -12.59
N SER A 222 -29.50 -14.57 -12.54
CA SER A 222 -30.45 -14.02 -13.50
C SER A 222 -30.77 -12.53 -13.23
N GLU A 223 -30.41 -12.01 -12.06
CA GLU A 223 -30.60 -10.61 -11.71
C GLU A 223 -29.50 -9.72 -12.34
N SER A 224 -29.85 -8.47 -12.64
CA SER A 224 -28.89 -7.49 -13.18
C SER A 224 -27.76 -7.20 -12.18
N VAL A 225 -28.07 -7.29 -10.88
CA VAL A 225 -27.13 -7.24 -9.76
C VAL A 225 -27.49 -8.35 -8.78
N PRO A 226 -26.72 -9.46 -8.74
CA PRO A 226 -26.91 -10.49 -7.74
C PRO A 226 -26.87 -9.93 -6.31
N PRO A 227 -27.70 -10.44 -5.38
CA PRO A 227 -27.69 -10.03 -3.98
C PRO A 227 -26.39 -10.47 -3.29
N PRO A 228 -26.09 -9.96 -2.07
CA PRO A 228 -24.97 -10.45 -1.28
C PRO A 228 -25.03 -11.97 -1.04
N PRO A 229 -23.89 -12.64 -0.77
CA PRO A 229 -23.85 -14.08 -0.57
C PRO A 229 -24.70 -14.51 0.64
N LYS A 230 -25.35 -15.67 0.52
CA LYS A 230 -26.14 -16.30 1.60
C LYS A 230 -25.27 -16.69 2.80
N ALA A 231 -24.05 -17.12 2.53
CA ALA A 231 -23.08 -17.44 3.56
C ALA A 231 -21.68 -17.03 3.12
N VAL A 232 -20.88 -16.63 4.10
CA VAL A 232 -19.48 -16.23 3.92
C VAL A 232 -18.63 -17.07 4.87
N SER A 233 -17.68 -17.83 4.35
CA SER A 233 -16.66 -18.46 5.19
C SER A 233 -15.57 -17.44 5.53
N LYS A 234 -15.14 -17.39 6.78
CA LYS A 234 -14.12 -16.47 7.28
C LYS A 234 -12.85 -17.23 7.64
N GLY A 235 -11.70 -16.60 7.43
CA GLY A 235 -10.43 -17.01 7.99
C GLY A 235 -9.56 -15.81 8.35
N LEU A 236 -8.27 -16.06 8.56
CA LEU A 236 -7.35 -15.03 9.02
C LEU A 236 -6.91 -14.10 7.88
N GLY A 237 -6.80 -12.82 8.19
CA GLY A 237 -6.25 -11.80 7.31
C GLY A 237 -6.37 -10.42 7.94
N ASP A 238 -6.39 -9.39 7.09
CA ASP A 238 -6.58 -8.00 7.51
C ASP A 238 -8.01 -7.49 7.29
N GLY A 239 -8.98 -8.39 7.07
CA GLY A 239 -10.37 -8.08 6.76
C GLY A 239 -10.65 -7.98 5.26
N THR A 240 -9.62 -7.85 4.42
CA THR A 240 -9.78 -7.82 2.95
C THR A 240 -8.91 -8.87 2.25
N VAL A 241 -7.65 -8.97 2.67
CA VAL A 241 -6.64 -9.83 2.07
C VAL A 241 -6.32 -10.99 3.01
N ASN A 242 -6.44 -12.20 2.49
CA ASN A 242 -6.20 -13.43 3.23
C ASN A 242 -4.74 -13.53 3.68
N LEU A 243 -4.51 -14.10 4.87
CA LEU A 243 -3.18 -14.20 5.48
C LEU A 243 -2.18 -14.97 4.60
N CYS A 244 -2.63 -16.00 3.88
CA CYS A 244 -1.78 -16.74 2.93
C CYS A 244 -1.25 -15.82 1.82
N SER A 245 -2.11 -14.95 1.27
CA SER A 245 -1.75 -13.98 0.25
C SER A 245 -0.81 -12.91 0.81
N LEU A 246 -1.07 -12.37 2.00
CA LEU A 246 -0.18 -11.43 2.67
C LEU A 246 1.23 -12.01 2.90
N LYS A 247 1.31 -13.28 3.31
CA LYS A 247 2.58 -13.99 3.58
C LYS A 247 3.31 -14.45 2.33
N ALA A 248 2.63 -14.58 1.18
CA ALA A 248 3.26 -15.02 -0.07
C ALA A 248 4.38 -14.09 -0.53
N GLY A 249 4.44 -12.84 -0.05
CA GLY A 249 5.54 -11.92 -0.29
C GLY A 249 6.92 -12.44 0.14
N ALA A 250 6.99 -13.45 1.02
CA ALA A 250 8.24 -14.16 1.31
C ALA A 250 8.90 -14.75 0.05
N GLY A 251 8.12 -15.04 -1.01
CA GLY A 251 8.61 -15.53 -2.29
C GLY A 251 9.31 -14.47 -3.16
N LEU A 252 9.32 -13.19 -2.76
CA LEU A 252 9.97 -12.11 -3.51
C LEU A 252 11.50 -12.16 -3.44
N GLY A 253 12.10 -13.02 -2.61
CA GLY A 253 13.55 -13.21 -2.55
C GLY A 253 14.08 -13.32 -1.13
N ASP A 254 15.40 -13.42 -1.00
CA ASP A 254 16.04 -13.73 0.30
C ASP A 254 16.14 -12.49 1.20
N ASN A 255 15.98 -11.28 0.63
CA ASN A 255 16.08 -10.00 1.33
C ASN A 255 14.71 -9.47 1.83
N VAL A 256 13.71 -10.34 1.95
CA VAL A 256 12.35 -9.99 2.37
C VAL A 256 12.20 -10.08 3.88
N ARG A 257 11.64 -9.04 4.49
CA ARG A 257 11.23 -9.02 5.90
C ARG A 257 9.73 -8.89 6.02
N LEU A 258 9.10 -9.88 6.67
CA LEU A 258 7.68 -9.86 6.97
C LEU A 258 7.46 -9.31 8.37
N LYS A 259 6.50 -8.39 8.53
CA LYS A 259 6.10 -7.87 9.84
C LYS A 259 4.59 -7.72 9.91
N ALA A 260 3.98 -8.46 10.84
CA ALA A 260 2.55 -8.40 11.10
C ALA A 260 2.20 -7.29 12.12
N PHE A 261 1.03 -6.70 11.96
CA PHE A 261 0.43 -5.71 12.84
C PHE A 261 -0.92 -6.24 13.32
N GLU A 262 -0.90 -6.94 14.46
CA GLU A 262 -2.08 -7.57 15.06
C GLU A 262 -3.20 -6.54 15.27
N GLY A 263 -4.43 -6.91 14.86
CA GLY A 263 -5.64 -6.12 14.99
C GLY A 263 -5.77 -4.95 14.00
N ALA A 264 -4.79 -4.74 13.11
CA ALA A 264 -4.91 -3.71 12.08
C ALA A 264 -5.72 -4.23 10.89
N SER A 265 -6.80 -3.53 10.52
CA SER A 265 -7.57 -3.82 9.31
C SER A 265 -6.88 -3.30 8.06
N HIS A 266 -7.30 -3.78 6.88
CA HIS A 266 -6.71 -3.47 5.59
C HIS A 266 -6.59 -1.97 5.31
N MET A 267 -7.66 -1.23 5.61
CA MET A 267 -7.70 0.23 5.47
C MET A 267 -7.16 0.93 6.72
N GLY A 268 -7.43 0.38 7.91
CA GLY A 268 -7.00 0.96 9.18
C GLY A 268 -5.49 0.98 9.37
N ILE A 269 -4.76 0.06 8.75
CA ILE A 269 -3.31 -0.06 8.89
C ILE A 269 -2.58 1.23 8.48
N LEU A 270 -3.09 1.99 7.51
CA LEU A 270 -2.48 3.26 7.06
C LEU A 270 -2.53 4.37 8.13
N GLN A 271 -3.42 4.24 9.12
CA GLN A 271 -3.52 5.14 10.27
C GLN A 271 -2.92 4.53 11.54
N ASP A 272 -2.44 3.28 11.49
CA ASP A 272 -1.81 2.61 12.63
C ASP A 272 -0.47 3.27 12.96
N ARG A 273 -0.36 3.82 14.18
CA ARG A 273 0.86 4.51 14.64
C ARG A 273 2.09 3.60 14.66
N ARG A 274 1.92 2.29 14.90
CA ARG A 274 3.00 1.31 14.87
C ARG A 274 3.52 1.14 13.45
N LEU A 275 2.61 1.07 12.47
CA LEU A 275 2.99 1.01 11.05
C LEU A 275 3.68 2.29 10.63
N ILE A 276 3.08 3.45 10.88
CA ILE A 276 3.63 4.76 10.50
C ILE A 276 5.03 4.93 11.09
N GLY A 277 5.21 4.61 12.37
CA GLY A 277 6.51 4.65 13.04
C GLY A 277 7.54 3.69 12.42
N GLU A 278 7.13 2.49 12.05
CA GLU A 278 8.01 1.52 11.36
C GLU A 278 8.45 2.04 9.99
N VAL A 279 7.52 2.54 9.17
CA VAL A 279 7.84 3.06 7.84
C VAL A 279 8.77 4.27 7.95
N ALA A 280 8.46 5.23 8.85
CA ALA A 280 9.33 6.38 9.09
C ALA A 280 10.74 5.95 9.53
N ARG A 281 10.85 4.93 10.40
CA ARG A 281 12.14 4.38 10.84
C ARG A 281 12.92 3.75 9.69
N LEU A 282 12.27 2.99 8.83
CA LEU A 282 12.88 2.34 7.66
C LEU A 282 13.41 3.39 6.67
N VAL A 283 12.59 4.38 6.33
CA VAL A 283 12.91 5.44 5.37
C VAL A 283 14.04 6.35 5.86
N THR A 284 14.05 6.70 7.15
CA THR A 284 15.08 7.57 7.77
C THR A 284 16.35 6.82 8.21
N GLY A 285 16.42 5.49 8.00
CA GLY A 285 17.55 4.67 8.49
C GLY A 285 17.71 4.69 10.02
N GLY A 286 16.64 4.94 10.77
CA GLY A 286 16.64 5.05 12.23
C GLY A 286 17.30 6.31 12.79
N ALA A 287 17.57 7.33 11.97
CA ALA A 287 18.11 8.62 12.44
C ALA A 287 17.17 9.35 13.42
N ALA A 288 15.85 9.19 13.25
CA ALA A 288 14.82 9.78 14.12
C ALA A 288 14.98 9.40 15.61
N GLY A 289 15.29 8.13 15.89
CA GLY A 289 15.52 7.65 17.27
C GLY A 289 16.82 8.16 17.88
N ARG A 290 17.85 8.41 17.04
CA ARG A 290 19.14 8.98 17.48
C ARG A 290 19.09 10.49 17.71
N SER A 291 18.28 11.21 16.93
CA SER A 291 18.01 12.64 17.12
C SER A 291 17.31 12.90 18.45
N ARG A 292 16.20 12.17 18.72
CA ARG A 292 15.44 12.28 19.98
C ARG A 292 16.28 11.91 21.21
N ALA A 293 17.06 10.84 21.14
CA ALA A 293 17.99 10.46 22.21
C ALA A 293 19.09 11.52 22.45
N ARG A 294 19.60 12.17 21.40
CA ARG A 294 20.53 13.31 21.54
C ARG A 294 19.86 14.54 22.15
N THR A 295 18.62 14.85 21.78
CA THR A 295 17.89 16.01 22.33
C THR A 295 17.58 15.80 23.82
N GLU A 296 17.08 14.62 24.19
CA GLU A 296 16.79 14.24 25.59
C GLU A 296 18.06 14.19 26.45
N SER A 297 19.16 13.64 25.93
CA SER A 297 20.47 13.65 26.59
C SER A 297 21.00 15.08 26.79
N SER A 298 20.80 15.97 25.81
CA SER A 298 21.20 17.39 25.93
C SER A 298 20.35 18.17 26.94
N MET A 299 19.06 17.84 27.06
CA MET A 299 18.14 18.45 28.04
C MET A 299 18.44 17.97 29.46
N THR A 300 18.73 16.68 29.66
CA THR A 300 19.14 16.14 30.97
C THR A 300 20.50 16.69 31.40
N GLN A 301 21.46 16.82 30.48
CA GLN A 301 22.75 17.47 30.80
C GLN A 301 22.57 18.94 31.20
N ARG A 302 21.78 19.74 30.45
CA ARG A 302 21.52 21.15 30.83
C ARG A 302 20.80 21.27 32.18
N GLY A 303 19.88 20.36 32.48
CA GLY A 303 19.21 20.29 33.79
C GLY A 303 20.19 20.02 34.94
N LEU A 304 21.12 19.07 34.75
CA LEU A 304 22.16 18.76 35.74
C LEU A 304 23.11 19.95 35.99
N TRP A 305 23.53 20.63 34.92
CA TRP A 305 24.41 21.81 35.02
C TRP A 305 23.72 23.01 35.69
N GLY A 306 22.43 23.23 35.42
CA GLY A 306 21.64 24.26 36.10
C GLY A 306 21.49 24.01 37.60
N HIS A 307 21.32 22.74 38.00
CA HIS A 307 21.19 22.37 39.41
C HIS A 307 22.52 22.49 40.19
N LEU A 308 23.64 22.14 39.56
CA LEU A 308 24.98 22.30 40.15
C LEU A 308 25.37 23.79 40.33
N GLN A 309 24.96 24.67 39.42
CA GLN A 309 25.18 26.11 39.55
C GLN A 309 24.37 26.75 40.69
N GLN A 310 23.15 26.26 40.96
CA GLN A 310 22.37 26.70 42.11
C GLN A 310 22.99 26.26 43.45
N LEU A 311 23.47 25.01 43.53
CA LEU A 311 24.15 24.50 44.73
C LEU A 311 25.48 25.21 45.02
N ALA A 312 26.21 25.63 43.99
CA ALA A 312 27.44 26.41 44.15
C ALA A 312 27.17 27.84 44.66
N ARG A 313 26.04 28.45 44.27
CA ARG A 313 25.65 29.79 44.75
C ARG A 313 25.12 29.79 46.18
N ALA A 314 24.45 28.71 46.61
CA ALA A 314 23.93 28.56 47.97
C ALA A 314 25.02 28.28 49.03
N LYS A 315 26.25 27.93 48.63
CA LYS A 315 27.40 27.78 49.53
C LYS A 315 28.28 29.04 49.63
N ALA A 316 27.98 30.08 48.87
CA ALA A 316 28.73 31.34 48.83
C ALA A 316 27.99 32.51 49.50
N SER A 317 26.88 32.23 50.19
CA SER A 317 26.09 33.14 51.03
C SER A 317 26.04 32.62 52.45
#